data_AF-A0A9Q9VYJ7-F1
#
_entry.id   AF-A0A9Q9VYJ7-F1
#
_cell.length_a   1.000
_cell.length_b   1.000
_cell.length_c   1.000
_cell.angle_alpha   90.00
_cell.angle_beta   90.00
_cell.angle_gamma   90.00
#
_symmetry.space_group_name_H-M   'P 1'
#
loop_
_entity.id
_entity.type
_entity.pdbx_description
1 polymer ?
#
loop_
_entity_poly.entity_id
_entity_poly.type
_entity_poly.pdbx_seq_one_letter_code
_entity_poly.pdbx_strand_id
1 'polypeptide(L)' 'MGMWDLAALCSEAAQQDIRKKTTQIYLEDDSIDADLLNSIAVTMDDFKWALSQSNPSALRETMVEVLQVNIRTLEDSMR' A
#
# COMPACT_ATOMS: atom_id res chain seq x y z
N MET A 1 -1.13 -1.50 10.92
CA MET A 1 -1.12 -0.77 9.65
C MET A 1 -0.27 0.48 9.85
N GLY A 2 1.01 0.39 9.49
CA GLY A 2 1.93 1.52 9.59
C GLY A 2 1.62 2.59 8.53
N MET A 3 2.20 3.78 8.66
CA MET A 3 1.99 4.89 7.71
C MET A 3 2.29 4.51 6.24
N TRP A 4 3.19 3.53 6.04
CA TRP A 4 3.57 2.96 4.76
C TRP A 4 2.44 2.18 4.08
N ASP A 5 1.55 1.56 4.86
CA ASP A 5 0.47 0.72 4.33
C ASP A 5 -0.64 1.55 3.71
N LEU A 6 -0.89 2.74 4.24
CA LEU A 6 -1.88 3.66 3.69
C LEU A 6 -1.40 4.21 2.33
N ALA A 7 -0.11 4.58 2.24
CA ALA A 7 0.48 5.04 0.99
C ALA A 7 0.51 3.93 -0.08
N ALA A 8 0.86 2.71 0.32
CA ALA A 8 0.83 1.54 -0.55
C ALA A 8 -0.60 1.23 -1.02
N LEU A 9 -1.58 1.29 -0.11
CA LEU A 9 -3.00 1.07 -0.43
C LEU A 9 -3.53 2.11 -1.43
N CYS A 10 -3.25 3.39 -1.21
CA CYS A 10 -3.64 4.46 -2.15
C CYS A 10 -3.00 4.29 -3.52
N SER A 11 -1.72 3.89 -3.56
CA SER A 11 -1.00 3.65 -4.82
C SER A 11 -1.62 2.48 -5.60
N GLU A 12 -1.99 1.40 -4.91
CA GLU A 12 -2.60 0.24 -5.54
C GLU A 12 -4.03 0.52 -6.02
N ALA A 13 -4.82 1.28 -5.26
CA ALA A 13 -6.15 1.72 -5.68
C ALA A 13 -6.09 2.62 -6.93
N ALA A 14 -5.12 3.55 -7.00
CA ALA A 14 -4.91 4.39 -8.17
C ALA A 14 -4.50 3.58 -9.40
N GLN A 15 -3.59 2.61 -9.24
CA GLN A 15 -3.21 1.72 -10.34
C GLN A 15 -4.39 0.87 -10.84
N GLN A 16 -5.27 0.45 -9.94
CA GLN A 16 -6.45 -0.32 -10.32
C GLN A 16 -7.41 0.48 -11.20
N ASP A 17 -7.63 1.75 -10.89
CA ASP A 17 -8.46 2.62 -11.73
C ASP A 17 -7.83 2.83 -13.11
N ILE A 18 -6.50 3.02 -13.16
CA ILE A 18 -5.75 3.12 -14.42
C ILE A 18 -5.91 1.84 -15.25
N ARG A 19 -5.74 0.64 -14.66
CA ARG A 19 -5.88 -0.64 -15.39
C ARG A 19 -7.27 -0.80 -16.03
N LYS A 20 -8.32 -0.38 -15.32
CA LYS A 20 -9.70 -0.40 -15.84
C LYS A 20 -9.85 0.53 -17.04
N LYS A 21 -9.35 1.76 -16.93
CA LYS A 21 -9.40 2.75 -18.02
C LYS A 21 -8.51 2.39 -19.19
N THR A 22 -7.29 1.89 -18.97
CA THR A 22 -6.36 1.44 -20.03
C THR A 22 -7.01 0.41 -20.97
N THR A 23 -7.91 -0.44 -20.46
CA THR A 23 -8.66 -1.40 -21.29
C THR A 23 -9.65 -0.72 -22.24
N GLN A 24 -10.09 0.51 -21.92
CA GLN A 24 -11.03 1.31 -22.70
C GLN A 24 -10.34 2.29 -23.66
N ILE A 25 -9.05 2.57 -23.47
CA ILE A 25 -8.27 3.46 -24.33
C ILE A 25 -7.80 2.67 -25.55
N TYR A 26 -8.14 3.14 -26.74
CA TYR A 26 -7.52 2.64 -27.97
C TYR A 26 -6.07 3.12 -28.02
N LEU A 27 -5.12 2.24 -27.72
CA LEU A 27 -3.67 2.54 -27.69
C LEU A 27 -3.07 2.81 -29.08
N GLU A 28 -3.88 2.79 -30.14
CA GLU A 28 -3.46 3.05 -31.53
C GLU A 28 -3.55 4.54 -31.91
N ASP A 29 -4.19 5.38 -31.08
CA ASP A 29 -4.28 6.82 -31.29
C ASP A 29 -3.20 7.53 -30.46
N ASP A 30 -2.47 8.46 -31.08
CA ASP A 30 -1.44 9.28 -30.40
C ASP A 30 -2.06 10.31 -29.44
N SER A 31 -3.38 10.42 -29.40
CA SER A 31 -4.13 11.35 -28.55
C SER A 31 -5.12 10.65 -27.62
N ILE A 32 -5.14 11.09 -26.35
CA ILE A 32 -6.11 10.62 -25.36
C ILE A 32 -7.20 11.70 -25.22
N ASP A 33 -8.47 11.28 -25.29
CA ASP A 33 -9.62 12.17 -25.10
C ASP A 33 -9.60 12.84 -23.71
N ALA A 34 -9.82 14.15 -23.68
CA ALA A 34 -9.90 14.94 -22.45
C ALA A 34 -11.05 14.48 -21.54
N ASP A 35 -12.18 14.03 -22.10
CA ASP A 35 -13.30 13.51 -21.32
C ASP A 35 -12.95 12.16 -20.67
N LEU A 36 -12.13 11.35 -21.34
CA LEU A 36 -11.61 10.11 -20.79
C LEU A 36 -10.59 10.38 -19.68
N LEU A 37 -9.70 11.36 -19.85
CA LEU A 37 -8.77 11.80 -18.80
C LEU A 37 -9.51 12.31 -17.56
N ASN A 38 -10.57 13.10 -17.75
CA ASN A 38 -11.40 13.60 -16.65
C ASN A 38 -12.21 12.50 -15.96
N SER A 39 -12.47 11.38 -16.66
CA SER A 39 -13.14 10.23 -16.06
C SER A 39 -12.26 9.45 -15.09
N ILE A 40 -10.94 9.70 -15.06
CA ILE A 40 -9.97 9.05 -14.17
C ILE A 40 -10.14 9.58 -12.74
N ALA A 41 -10.99 8.90 -11.98
CA ALA A 41 -11.22 9.14 -10.57
C ALA A 41 -11.27 7.80 -9.82
N VAL A 42 -10.47 7.71 -8.75
CA VAL A 42 -10.43 6.53 -7.88
C VAL A 42 -11.75 6.43 -7.12
N THR A 43 -12.37 5.26 -7.18
CA THR A 43 -13.64 4.97 -6.51
C THR A 43 -13.42 4.12 -5.25
N MET A 44 -14.44 4.05 -4.38
CA MET A 44 -14.37 3.21 -3.18
C MET A 44 -14.21 1.72 -3.51
N ASP A 45 -14.65 1.28 -4.69
CA ASP A 45 -14.49 -0.11 -5.12
C ASP A 45 -13.03 -0.43 -5.51
N ASP A 46 -12.25 0.57 -5.95
CA ASP A 46 -10.80 0.41 -6.15
C ASP A 46 -10.08 0.22 -4.83
N PHE A 47 -10.49 0.93 -3.78
CA PHE A 47 -9.97 0.73 -2.43
C PHE A 47 -10.33 -0.65 -1.87
N LYS A 48 -11.56 -1.13 -2.07
CA LYS A 48 -11.94 -2.49 -1.66
C LYS A 48 -11.14 -3.55 -2.40
N TRP A 49 -10.88 -3.35 -3.70
CA TRP A 49 -10.04 -4.25 -4.48
C TRP A 49 -8.59 -4.21 -3.97
N ALA A 50 -8.02 -3.03 -3.76
CA ALA A 50 -6.67 -2.87 -3.24
C ALA A 50 -6.51 -3.51 -1.85
N LEU A 51 -7.52 -3.38 -0.97
CA LEU A 51 -7.56 -4.07 0.33
C LEU A 51 -7.60 -5.60 0.20
N SER A 52 -8.27 -6.12 -0.83
CA SER A 52 -8.30 -7.57 -1.12
C SER A 52 -6.96 -8.11 -1.62
N GLN A 53 -6.17 -7.25 -2.29
CA GLN A 53 -4.84 -7.60 -2.81
C GLN A 53 -3.73 -7.34 -1.80
N SER A 54 -3.91 -6.38 -0.88
CA SER A 54 -2.97 -6.10 0.19
C SER A 54 -3.03 -7.24 1.21
N ASN A 55 -2.15 -8.22 1.08
CA ASN A 55 -2.01 -9.29 2.06
C ASN A 55 -1.31 -8.72 3.31
N PRO A 56 -1.98 -8.60 4.47
CA PRO A 56 -1.38 -8.02 5.68
C PRO A 56 -0.23 -8.86 6.28
N SER A 57 0.07 -10.03 5.71
CA SER A 57 1.13 -10.93 6.19
C SER A 57 2.56 -10.43 5.95
N ALA A 58 2.78 -9.45 5.04
CA ALA A 58 4.10 -8.84 4.81
C ALA A 58 4.60 -7.97 5.99
N LEU A 59 3.76 -7.71 6.99
CA LEU A 59 4.09 -6.94 8.21
C LEU A 59 4.18 -7.80 9.48
N ARG A 60 4.22 -9.13 9.35
CA ARG A 60 4.49 -10.00 10.51
C ARG A 60 6.00 -10.13 10.81
N GLU A 61 6.82 -9.23 10.25
CA GLU A 61 8.21 -8.99 10.65
C GLU A 61 8.36 -7.59 11.28
N THR A 62 7.48 -7.21 12.21
CA THR A 62 8.04 -6.45 13.35
C THR A 62 8.66 -7.48 14.27
N MET A 63 9.94 -7.73 14.05
CA MET A 63 10.87 -8.36 14.96
C MET A 63 10.64 -7.77 16.36
N VAL A 64 9.83 -8.46 17.16
CA VAL A 64 9.84 -8.25 18.60
C VAL A 64 11.15 -8.89 19.07
N GLU A 65 12.24 -8.13 19.02
CA GLU A 65 13.32 -8.39 19.95
C GLU A 65 12.76 -8.12 21.34
N VAL A 66 12.26 -9.17 21.99
CA VAL A 66 12.20 -9.18 23.45
C VAL A 66 13.66 -9.13 23.88
N LEU A 67 14.17 -7.93 24.16
CA LEU A 67 15.42 -7.79 24.89
C LEU A 67 15.22 -8.52 26.23
N GLN A 68 15.71 -9.76 26.33
CA GLN A 68 15.82 -10.45 27.61
C GLN A 68 16.93 -9.76 28.40
N VAL A 69 16.60 -8.60 28.97
CA VAL A 69 17.40 -8.03 30.05
C VAL A 69 17.26 -8.98 31.24
N ASN A 70 18.24 -9.85 31.41
CA ASN A 70 18.39 -10.59 32.64
C ASN A 70 18.67 -9.56 33.74
N ILE A 71 17.88 -9.59 34.80
CA ILE A 71 17.93 -8.65 35.93
C ILE A 71 19.35 -8.53 36.53
N ARG A 72 20.22 -9.53 36.33
CA ARG A 72 21.63 -9.51 36.72
C ARG A 72 22.47 -8.50 35.95
N THR A 73 22.16 -8.23 34.68
CA THR A 73 22.97 -7.35 33.82
C THR A 73 22.78 -5.87 34.17
N LEU A 74 21.68 -5.50 34.83
CA LEU A 74 21.45 -4.13 35.29
C LEU A 74 22.23 -3.80 36.58
N GLU A 75 22.51 -4.79 37.43
CA GLU A 75 23.27 -4.60 38.66
C GLU A 75 24.76 -4.33 38.39
N ASP A 76 25.32 -4.95 37.35
CA ASP A 76 26.72 -4.73 36.94
C ASP A 76 26.93 -3.37 36.24
N SER A 77 25.89 -2.74 35.71
CA SER A 77 25.99 -1.45 35.00
C SER A 77 25.74 -0.22 35.90
N MET A 78 25.33 -0.44 37.16
CA MET A 78 25.18 0.60 38.19
C MET A 78 26.35 0.63 39.20
N ARG A 79 27.42 -0.12 38.93
CA ARG A 79 28.72 -0.04 39.63
C ARG A 79 29.77 0.63 38.75
#